data_AF-A0A4Q5T417-F1
#
_entry.id   AF-A0A4Q5T417-F1
#
_cell.length_a   1.000
_cell.length_b   1.000
_cell.length_c   1.000
_cell.angle_alpha   90.00
_cell.angle_beta   90.00
_cell.angle_gamma   90.00
#
_symmetry.space_group_name_H-M   'P 1'
#
loop_
_entity.id
_entity.type
_entity.pdbx_description
1 polymer ?
#
loop_
_entity_poly.entity_id
_entity_poly.type
_entity_poly.pdbx_seq_one_letter_code
_entity_poly.pdbx_strand_id
1 'polypeptide(L)'
;MKKNIFFISCLISLLIGCSSKKEEAPKEEPKAAQEEKGEPNIVELTGAQMKTANIELGTIEMKNLKTSIRANGMLSVPNQNKAFITSVNNGVIRSLLIQPGSFVNKGQVVATIANPDVAALQQQLQTV
;
A
#
# COMPACT_ATOMS: atom_id res chain seq x y z
N MET A 1 43.45 88.07 2.43
CA MET A 1 42.37 87.46 3.24
C MET A 1 41.04 87.56 2.50
N LYS A 2 40.87 86.77 1.43
CA LYS A 2 39.82 86.96 0.40
C LYS A 2 39.24 85.63 -0.14
N LYS A 3 39.30 84.53 0.63
CA LYS A 3 38.88 83.19 0.15
C LYS A 3 37.73 82.55 0.93
N ASN A 4 37.11 83.29 1.86
CA ASN A 4 35.94 82.84 2.64
C ASN A 4 34.69 83.71 2.43
N ILE A 5 34.75 84.73 1.56
CA ILE A 5 33.62 85.61 1.24
C ILE A 5 32.62 84.98 0.24
N PHE A 6 33.07 84.00 -0.55
CA PHE A 6 32.19 83.25 -1.45
C PHE A 6 31.39 82.16 -0.71
N PHE A 7 31.89 81.69 0.45
CA PHE A 7 31.31 80.57 1.21
C PHE A 7 30.17 80.99 2.16
N ILE A 8 30.03 82.28 2.47
CA ILE A 8 28.98 82.84 3.34
C ILE A 8 27.73 83.30 2.56
N SER A 9 27.86 83.54 1.25
CA SER A 9 26.75 83.99 0.38
C SER A 9 25.80 82.85 -0.03
N CYS A 10 26.28 81.61 -0.10
CA CYS A 10 25.47 80.45 -0.49
C CYS A 10 24.60 79.89 0.67
N LEU A 11 25.02 80.12 1.92
CA LEU A 11 24.37 79.55 3.11
C LEU A 11 23.17 80.38 3.60
N ILE A 12 22.97 81.59 3.07
CA ILE A 12 21.88 82.51 3.44
C ILE A 12 20.63 82.37 2.56
N SER A 13 20.72 81.68 1.42
CA SER A 13 19.61 81.56 0.45
C SER A 13 18.65 80.39 0.70
N LEU A 14 18.87 79.56 1.73
CA LEU A 14 18.05 78.36 1.99
C LEU A 14 17.07 78.50 3.18
N LEU A 15 17.01 79.65 3.85
CA LEU A 15 16.23 79.83 5.10
C LEU A 15 14.99 80.73 4.95
N ILE A 16 14.55 81.01 3.72
CA ILE A 16 13.28 81.71 3.46
C ILE A 16 12.40 80.80 2.57
N GLY A 17 11.81 79.79 3.21
CA GLY A 17 10.78 78.92 2.64
C GLY A 17 9.90 78.42 3.78
N CYS A 18 8.68 78.93 3.84
CA CYS A 18 7.83 79.04 5.01
C CYS A 18 7.15 77.74 5.47
N SER A 19 6.54 77.85 6.65
CA SER A 19 5.78 76.92 7.47
C SER A 19 4.53 76.29 6.82
N SER A 20 4.14 75.12 7.35
CA SER A 20 2.79 74.50 7.46
C SER A 20 2.28 73.43 6.46
N LYS A 21 2.38 72.16 6.93
CA LYS A 21 1.51 70.95 6.84
C LYS A 21 0.54 70.71 5.65
N LYS A 22 0.80 69.60 4.91
CA LYS A 22 -0.04 68.37 4.64
C LYS A 22 0.42 67.76 3.29
N GLU A 23 1.00 66.56 3.28
CA GLU A 23 0.38 65.22 3.14
C GLU A 23 0.39 64.75 1.67
N GLU A 24 1.37 63.90 1.30
CA GLU A 24 1.32 62.74 0.36
C GLU A 24 2.74 62.28 -0.11
N ALA A 25 2.88 60.97 -0.35
CA ALA A 25 4.08 60.17 -0.66
C ALA A 25 4.68 60.45 -2.08
N PRO A 26 5.67 59.72 -2.65
CA PRO A 26 6.55 58.64 -2.15
C PRO A 26 8.05 58.88 -2.48
N LYS A 27 8.97 58.07 -1.93
CA LYS A 27 10.17 57.64 -2.68
C LYS A 27 10.82 56.42 -2.03
N GLU A 28 10.78 55.33 -2.79
CA GLU A 28 11.48 54.09 -2.57
C GLU A 28 13.00 54.31 -2.69
N GLU A 29 13.74 53.88 -1.66
CA GLU A 29 15.16 53.58 -1.78
C GLU A 29 15.33 52.06 -1.81
N PRO A 30 16.21 51.52 -2.68
CA PRO A 30 16.39 50.09 -2.83
C PRO A 30 17.10 49.55 -1.59
N LYS A 31 16.36 48.82 -0.74
CA LYS A 31 16.96 48.00 0.31
C LYS A 31 17.69 46.85 -0.37
N ALA A 32 19.00 46.86 -0.19
CA ALA A 32 19.90 45.75 -0.48
C ALA A 32 19.29 44.44 0.04
N ALA A 33 19.27 43.43 -0.84
CA ALA A 33 18.90 42.08 -0.50
C ALA A 33 19.81 41.60 0.64
N GLN A 34 19.20 41.41 1.82
CA GLN A 34 19.79 40.55 2.83
C GLN A 34 19.62 39.12 2.31
N GLU A 35 20.74 38.47 1.98
CA GLU A 35 20.77 37.02 1.87
C GLU A 35 20.49 36.47 3.27
N GLU A 36 19.22 36.20 3.56
CA GLU A 36 18.88 35.33 4.67
C GLU A 36 19.42 33.95 4.33
N LYS A 37 20.32 33.48 5.20
CA LYS A 37 20.94 32.18 5.11
C LYS A 37 19.88 31.13 5.43
N GLY A 38 19.09 30.77 4.42
CA GLY A 38 18.06 29.75 4.53
C GLY A 38 18.65 28.43 5.02
N GLU A 39 17.84 27.67 5.76
CA GLU A 39 18.21 26.32 6.17
C GLU A 39 18.54 25.46 4.93
N PRO A 40 19.53 24.56 5.00
CA PRO A 40 20.10 23.88 3.82
C PRO A 40 19.12 23.00 3.03
N ASN A 41 17.89 22.84 3.50
CA ASN A 41 16.86 21.99 2.87
C ASN A 41 15.56 22.74 2.54
N ILE A 42 15.54 24.07 2.69
CA ILE A 42 14.37 24.90 2.38
C ILE A 42 14.80 25.94 1.35
N VAL A 43 14.10 25.96 0.22
CA VAL A 43 14.28 26.97 -0.84
C VAL A 43 13.07 27.88 -0.84
N GLU A 44 13.31 29.17 -0.62
CA GLU A 44 12.27 30.20 -0.69
C GLU A 44 12.16 30.72 -2.12
N LEU A 45 10.93 30.75 -2.64
CA LEU A 45 10.62 31.23 -3.99
C LEU A 45 9.67 32.42 -3.92
N THR A 46 9.93 33.44 -4.73
CA THR A 46 9.02 34.60 -4.85
C THR A 46 7.79 34.23 -5.66
N GLY A 47 6.67 34.94 -5.44
CA GLY A 47 5.41 34.68 -6.15
C GLY A 47 5.50 34.81 -7.68
N ALA A 48 6.41 35.64 -8.21
CA ALA A 48 6.67 35.76 -9.64
C ALA A 48 7.40 34.52 -10.21
N GLN A 49 8.31 33.93 -9.43
CA GLN A 49 9.03 32.70 -9.80
C GLN A 49 8.08 31.49 -9.79
N MET A 50 7.20 31.39 -8.79
CA MET A 50 6.16 30.34 -8.70
C MET A 50 5.23 30.35 -9.93
N LYS A 51 4.81 31.56 -10.37
CA LYS A 51 3.94 31.72 -11.56
C LYS A 51 4.66 31.44 -12.87
N THR A 52 5.93 31.81 -13.00
CA THR A 52 6.74 31.54 -14.20
C THR A 52 7.02 30.05 -14.36
N ALA A 53 7.21 29.33 -13.24
CA ALA A 53 7.45 27.90 -13.22
C ALA A 53 6.17 27.04 -13.21
N ASN A 54 4.99 27.66 -13.20
CA ASN A 54 3.67 27.02 -13.17
C ASN A 54 3.55 25.90 -12.11
N ILE A 55 4.00 26.18 -10.89
CA ILE A 55 4.01 25.21 -9.79
C ILE A 55 2.60 25.10 -9.20
N GLU A 56 2.03 23.90 -9.25
CA GLU A 56 0.74 23.57 -8.65
C GLU A 56 0.94 22.75 -7.35
N LEU A 57 0.21 23.10 -6.31
CA LEU A 57 0.22 22.40 -5.03
C LEU A 57 -1.00 21.49 -4.94
N GLY A 58 -0.76 20.19 -4.77
CA GLY A 58 -1.80 19.20 -4.49
C GLY A 58 -1.90 18.91 -2.99
N THR A 59 -3.10 18.58 -2.51
CA THR A 59 -3.32 18.09 -1.15
C THR A 59 -2.99 16.59 -1.03
N ILE A 60 -2.52 16.16 0.14
CA ILE A 60 -2.25 14.73 0.38
C ILE A 60 -3.59 14.01 0.56
N GLU A 61 -3.91 13.10 -0.35
CA GLU A 61 -5.11 12.26 -0.28
C GLU A 61 -4.77 10.79 0.00
N MET A 62 -5.44 10.21 1.00
CA MET A 62 -5.30 8.78 1.32
C MET A 62 -6.23 7.97 0.41
N LYS A 63 -5.64 7.30 -0.59
CA LYS A 63 -6.38 6.46 -1.54
C LYS A 63 -6.22 4.97 -1.22
N ASN A 64 -7.33 4.26 -1.14
CA ASN A 64 -7.31 2.80 -1.07
C ASN A 64 -6.85 2.22 -2.41
N LEU A 65 -5.62 1.68 -2.44
CA LEU A 65 -5.10 0.96 -3.59
C LEU A 65 -5.78 -0.41 -3.65
N LYS A 66 -6.80 -0.55 -4.51
CA LYS A 66 -7.40 -1.86 -4.81
C LYS A 66 -6.45 -2.66 -5.72
N THR A 67 -5.35 -3.16 -5.18
CA THR A 67 -4.56 -4.19 -5.86
C THR A 67 -5.30 -5.52 -5.69
N SER A 68 -6.14 -5.87 -6.65
CA SER A 68 -6.79 -7.19 -6.66
C SER A 68 -5.74 -8.25 -7.04
N ILE A 69 -5.29 -9.03 -6.06
CA ILE A 69 -4.41 -10.17 -6.28
C ILE A 69 -5.29 -11.37 -6.65
N ARG A 70 -5.13 -11.89 -7.88
CA ARG A 70 -5.78 -13.13 -8.30
C ARG A 70 -5.01 -14.31 -7.73
N ALA A 71 -5.66 -15.11 -6.89
CA ALA A 71 -5.12 -16.37 -6.38
C ALA A 71 -5.90 -17.55 -6.97
N ASN A 72 -5.17 -18.53 -7.50
CA ASN A 72 -5.72 -19.83 -7.89
C ASN A 72 -5.57 -20.80 -6.70
N GLY A 73 -6.57 -21.63 -6.46
CA GLY A 73 -6.54 -22.64 -5.41
C GLY A 73 -7.01 -24.00 -5.93
N MET A 74 -6.64 -25.06 -5.21
CA MET A 74 -7.11 -26.42 -5.46
C MET A 74 -7.89 -26.91 -4.23
N LEU A 75 -9.05 -27.50 -4.46
CA LEU A 75 -9.80 -28.18 -3.41
C LEU A 75 -9.19 -29.57 -3.21
N SER A 76 -8.77 -29.85 -1.98
CA SER A 76 -8.29 -31.17 -1.58
C SER A 76 -9.12 -31.68 -0.42
N VAL A 77 -9.44 -32.97 -0.44
CA VAL A 77 -10.10 -33.63 0.69
C VAL A 77 -9.06 -33.79 1.80
N PRO A 78 -9.28 -33.24 3.01
CA PRO A 78 -8.38 -33.44 4.14
C PRO A 78 -8.17 -34.92 4.43
N ASN A 79 -6.96 -35.31 4.85
CA ASN A 79 -6.64 -36.71 5.15
C ASN A 79 -7.55 -37.32 6.22
N GLN A 80 -8.10 -36.52 7.14
CA GLN A 80 -9.04 -36.96 8.17
C GLN A 80 -10.35 -37.53 7.60
N ASN A 81 -10.75 -37.09 6.40
CA ASN A 81 -11.99 -37.48 5.72
C ASN A 81 -11.73 -38.44 4.55
N LYS A 82 -10.54 -39.06 4.48
CA LYS A 82 -10.16 -40.03 3.45
C LYS A 82 -9.93 -41.40 4.08
N ALA A 83 -10.60 -42.43 3.57
CA ALA A 83 -10.43 -43.81 4.01
C ALA A 83 -10.07 -44.71 2.82
N PHE A 84 -9.12 -45.60 3.03
CA PHE A 84 -8.78 -46.68 2.10
C PHE A 84 -9.24 -48.00 2.71
N ILE A 85 -10.10 -48.71 1.99
CA ILE A 85 -10.65 -50.00 2.44
C ILE A 85 -9.83 -51.09 1.76
N THR A 86 -9.29 -52.01 2.57
CA THR A 86 -8.56 -53.19 2.09
C THR A 86 -9.12 -54.43 2.79
N SER A 87 -8.96 -55.59 2.16
CA SER A 87 -9.39 -56.85 2.77
C SER A 87 -8.37 -57.27 3.83
N VAL A 88 -8.87 -57.74 4.98
CA VAL A 88 -8.02 -58.31 6.04
C VAL A 88 -7.46 -59.67 5.62
N ASN A 89 -8.28 -60.47 4.93
CA ASN A 89 -7.92 -61.80 4.45
C ASN A 89 -7.89 -61.80 2.92
N ASN A 90 -6.96 -62.56 2.34
CA ASN A 90 -6.98 -62.83 0.90
C ASN A 90 -8.26 -63.60 0.54
N GLY A 91 -8.79 -63.38 -0.66
CA GLY A 91 -10.00 -64.03 -1.12
C GLY A 91 -10.46 -63.51 -2.47
N VAL A 92 -11.54 -64.08 -2.98
CA VAL A 92 -12.13 -63.72 -4.27
C VAL A 92 -13.36 -62.84 -4.03
N ILE A 93 -13.52 -61.78 -4.83
CA ILE A 93 -14.71 -60.91 -4.76
C ILE A 93 -15.94 -61.72 -5.20
N ARG A 94 -16.92 -61.87 -4.29
CA ARG A 94 -18.19 -62.55 -4.56
C ARG A 94 -19.25 -61.59 -5.08
N SER A 95 -19.28 -60.37 -4.55
CA SER A 95 -20.21 -59.33 -4.99
C SER A 95 -19.60 -57.94 -4.81
N LEU A 96 -19.97 -57.03 -5.71
CA LEU A 96 -19.63 -55.62 -5.65
C LEU A 96 -20.93 -54.82 -5.71
N LEU A 97 -21.20 -54.04 -4.66
CA LEU A 97 -22.50 -53.37 -4.48
C LEU A 97 -22.47 -51.89 -4.88
N ILE A 98 -21.32 -51.39 -5.34
CA ILE A 98 -21.11 -49.98 -5.66
C ILE A 98 -20.32 -49.80 -6.96
N GLN A 99 -20.35 -48.59 -7.51
CA GLN A 99 -19.58 -48.19 -8.68
C GLN A 99 -18.77 -46.92 -8.38
N PRO A 100 -17.72 -46.62 -9.16
CA PRO A 100 -17.01 -45.35 -9.04
C PRO A 100 -17.98 -44.16 -9.13
N GLY A 101 -17.90 -43.25 -8.17
CA GLY A 101 -18.81 -42.10 -8.06
C GLY A 101 -20.09 -42.36 -7.26
N SER A 102 -20.36 -43.59 -6.82
CA SER A 102 -21.45 -43.87 -5.88
C SER A 102 -21.21 -43.22 -4.52
N PHE A 103 -22.25 -42.64 -3.93
CA PHE A 103 -22.22 -42.15 -2.55
C PHE A 103 -22.37 -43.32 -1.57
N VAL A 104 -21.55 -43.35 -0.53
CA VAL A 104 -21.56 -44.42 0.49
C VAL A 104 -21.61 -43.84 1.90
N ASN A 105 -22.35 -44.51 2.79
CA ASN A 105 -22.48 -44.13 4.19
C ASN A 105 -21.60 -44.99 5.10
N LYS A 106 -21.30 -44.49 6.31
CA LYS A 106 -20.54 -45.25 7.31
C LYS A 106 -21.28 -46.56 7.65
N GLY A 107 -20.58 -47.68 7.51
CA GLY A 107 -21.12 -49.02 7.79
C GLY A 107 -21.83 -49.70 6.61
N GLN A 108 -21.91 -49.04 5.45
CA GLN A 108 -22.47 -49.65 4.24
C GLN A 108 -21.56 -50.76 3.70
N VAL A 109 -22.16 -51.88 3.31
CA VAL A 109 -21.44 -52.98 2.66
C VAL A 109 -21.09 -52.58 1.22
N VAL A 110 -19.81 -52.65 0.90
CA VAL A 110 -19.23 -52.18 -0.37
C VAL A 110 -18.97 -53.34 -1.33
N ALA A 111 -18.41 -54.43 -0.80
CA ALA A 111 -18.15 -55.68 -1.49
C ALA A 111 -18.19 -56.84 -0.49
N THR A 112 -18.47 -58.05 -0.98
CA THR A 112 -18.33 -59.28 -0.20
C THR A 112 -17.19 -60.10 -0.77
N ILE A 113 -16.30 -60.57 0.11
CA ILE A 113 -15.13 -61.38 -0.26
C ILE A 113 -15.32 -62.79 0.30
N ALA A 114 -15.07 -63.80 -0.52
CA ALA A 114 -15.07 -65.20 -0.10
C ALA A 114 -13.62 -65.69 -0.02
N ASN A 115 -13.22 -66.18 1.15
CA ASN A 115 -11.92 -66.84 1.32
C ASN A 115 -12.14 -68.37 1.25
N PRO A 116 -11.54 -69.07 0.25
CA PRO A 116 -11.71 -70.51 0.11
C PRO A 116 -11.04 -71.32 1.23
N ASP A 117 -9.95 -70.82 1.80
CA ASP A 117 -9.18 -71.49 2.86
C ASP A 117 -9.98 -71.60 4.17
N VAL A 118 -10.81 -70.60 4.47
CA VAL A 118 -11.71 -70.63 5.64
C VAL A 118 -12.74 -71.75 5.53
N ALA A 119 -13.25 -72.01 4.32
CA ALA A 119 -14.21 -73.10 4.10
C ALA A 119 -13.54 -74.47 4.33
N ALA A 120 -12.30 -74.65 3.85
CA ALA A 120 -11.52 -75.86 4.06
C ALA A 120 -11.23 -76.12 5.55
N LEU A 121 -10.79 -75.09 6.29
CA LEU A 121 -10.54 -75.18 7.73
C LEU A 121 -11.80 -75.53 8.53
N GLN A 122 -12.94 -74.91 8.20
CA GLN A 122 -14.22 -75.23 8.85
C GLN A 122 -14.64 -76.68 8.61
N GLN A 123 -14.48 -77.19 7.39
CA GLN A 123 -14.80 -78.58 7.08
C GLN A 123 -13.93 -79.54 7.90
N GLN A 124 -12.64 -79.24 8.03
CA GLN A 124 -11.68 -80.07 8.76
C GLN A 124 -12.00 -80.13 10.27
N LEU A 125 -12.40 -79.00 10.87
CA LEU A 125 -12.83 -78.94 12.28
C LEU A 125 -14.18 -79.61 12.55
N GLN A 126 -15.05 -79.75 11.53
CA GLN A 126 -16.34 -80.44 11.64
C GLN A 126 -16.22 -81.97 11.46
N THR A 127 -15.11 -82.46 10.92
CA THR A 127 -14.83 -83.88 10.70
C THR A 127 -14.06 -84.56 11.84
N VAL A 128 -13.82 -83.87 12.96
CA VAL A 128 -13.25 -84.43 14.20
C VAL A 128 -14.36 -84.63 15.22
#